data_AF-A0A321L4T0-F1
#
_entry.id   AF-A0A321L4T0-F1
#
_cell.length_a   1.000
_cell.length_b   1.000
_cell.length_c   1.000
_cell.angle_alpha   90.00
_cell.angle_beta   90.00
_cell.angle_gamma   90.00
#
_symmetry.space_group_name_H-M   'P 1'
#
loop_
_entity.id
_entity.type
_entity.pdbx_description
1 polymer ?
#
loop_
_entity_poly.entity_id
_entity_poly.type
_entity_poly.pdbx_seq_one_letter_code
_entity_poly.pdbx_strand_id
1 'polypeptide(L)'
;MGQLQALKMLQFNNASLLSQARALSTVSGGSWAGVPFTYLTAGTTDDQYLGTFVDPSQLTPESLASLPTGNIGSQVTEFFTIPDIAITSVLLYLMSDGQLAPNMLWQSVIGLHMLLPYGLYDFESLLNVTPASYFTYDSTTKAAIVQANPGLANVPGNVVSTSGQTRPYLVCNMAMFVKVNGETLLAPLPSTPFITGIVGAPPHAVDANGRQVGGGGVTSFASSSVPSAVSGSSVTVQQSRQMSLVDIVGTSSSAFAVAFEEINAPLYQQLEDWKHQLQMRDHNGILKAMGNAGKHLPRLLQHASASSTLLESKYIQAVEAAAAVEHKLTLPHFGIPGISIILEEILHAIETILSDLVPKYQYWPVSDVPAEKTVNPTLFADGGLLENSGIASVLAYSDVDNVIAFINSITRLSQQTVQGKSVVVVDDSIPPLFGFQPFDHNK
;
A
#
# COMPACT_ATOMS: atom_id res chain seq x y z
N MET A 1 8.25 -2.79 12.38
CA MET A 1 8.92 -1.94 13.39
C MET A 1 9.98 -2.70 14.18
N GLY A 2 9.64 -3.68 15.02
CA GLY A 2 10.61 -4.37 15.89
C GLY A 2 11.83 -4.98 15.15
N GLN A 3 11.62 -5.49 13.93
CA GLN A 3 12.69 -5.98 13.07
C GLN A 3 13.70 -4.88 12.70
N LEU A 4 13.23 -3.67 12.34
CA LEU A 4 14.09 -2.52 12.06
C LEU A 4 14.81 -2.04 13.33
N GLN A 5 14.15 -2.05 14.49
CA GLN A 5 14.81 -1.75 15.77
C GLN A 5 15.94 -2.74 16.07
N ALA A 6 15.70 -4.04 15.86
CA ALA A 6 16.72 -5.07 16.04
C ALA A 6 17.91 -4.85 15.10
N LEU A 7 17.67 -4.59 13.80
CA LEU A 7 18.75 -4.29 12.84
C LEU A 7 19.50 -2.99 13.16
N LYS A 8 18.83 -1.98 13.73
CA LYS A 8 19.48 -0.75 14.19
C LYS A 8 20.39 -1.01 15.40
N MET A 9 19.98 -1.92 16.28
CA MET A 9 20.72 -2.27 17.50
C MET A 9 21.90 -3.20 17.23
N LEU A 10 21.67 -4.28 16.46
CA LEU A 10 22.67 -5.29 16.16
C LEU A 10 23.86 -4.69 15.40
N GLN A 11 25.06 -5.00 15.85
CA GLN A 11 26.31 -4.48 15.29
C GLN A 11 27.04 -5.55 14.48
N PHE A 12 27.60 -5.13 13.35
CA PHE A 12 28.57 -5.89 12.56
C PHE A 12 29.58 -4.90 11.97
N ASN A 13 30.87 -5.26 11.88
CA ASN A 13 31.91 -4.36 11.38
C ASN A 13 31.91 -2.94 12.01
N ASN A 14 31.61 -2.83 13.31
CA ASN A 14 31.51 -1.56 14.07
C ASN A 14 30.42 -0.59 13.58
N ALA A 15 29.38 -1.08 12.89
CA ALA A 15 28.21 -0.31 12.50
C ALA A 15 26.93 -1.12 12.72
N SER A 16 25.78 -0.44 12.74
CA SER A 16 24.48 -1.13 12.80
C SER A 16 24.28 -1.98 11.56
N LEU A 17 23.62 -3.14 11.67
CA LEU A 17 23.24 -3.94 10.49
C LEU A 17 22.35 -3.13 9.53
N LEU A 18 21.48 -2.29 10.08
CA LEU A 18 20.58 -1.44 9.29
C LEU A 18 21.35 -0.44 8.41
N SER A 19 22.42 0.18 8.90
CA SER A 19 23.25 1.10 8.11
C SER A 19 24.09 0.41 7.02
N GLN A 20 24.27 -0.91 7.13
CA GLN A 20 25.01 -1.73 6.18
C GLN A 20 24.10 -2.41 5.15
N ALA A 21 22.79 -2.43 5.40
CA ALA A 21 21.81 -3.00 4.50
C ALA A 21 21.76 -2.17 3.21
N ARG A 22 21.90 -2.87 2.08
CA ARG A 22 21.85 -2.24 0.76
C ARG A 22 20.42 -2.01 0.29
N ALA A 23 19.58 -3.02 0.49
CA ALA A 23 18.17 -3.01 0.10
C ALA A 23 17.29 -3.38 1.29
N LEU A 24 16.08 -2.80 1.33
CA LEU A 24 15.01 -3.15 2.24
C LEU A 24 13.83 -3.63 1.40
N SER A 25 13.62 -4.95 1.38
CA SER A 25 12.48 -5.57 0.70
C SER A 25 11.28 -5.58 1.63
N THR A 26 10.15 -5.04 1.15
CA THR A 26 8.92 -4.93 1.93
C THR A 26 7.75 -5.49 1.15
N VAL A 27 6.80 -6.06 1.86
CA VAL A 27 5.61 -6.67 1.29
C VAL A 27 4.48 -6.53 2.30
N SER A 28 3.24 -6.34 1.83
CA SER A 28 2.06 -6.26 2.68
C SER A 28 2.22 -5.24 3.82
N GLY A 29 1.86 -5.61 5.05
CA GLY A 29 2.07 -4.76 6.23
C GLY A 29 3.53 -4.37 6.50
N GLY A 30 4.51 -5.08 5.93
CA GLY A 30 5.92 -4.67 5.93
C GLY A 30 6.13 -3.35 5.17
N SER A 31 5.35 -3.10 4.12
CA SER A 31 5.40 -1.85 3.36
C SER A 31 4.92 -0.65 4.17
N TRP A 32 3.95 -0.83 5.06
CA TRP A 32 3.44 0.23 5.95
C TRP A 32 4.52 0.84 6.84
N ALA A 33 5.50 0.03 7.26
CA ALA A 33 6.64 0.53 8.04
C ALA A 33 7.86 0.82 7.18
N GLY A 34 8.16 -0.02 6.18
CA GLY A 34 9.40 0.10 5.42
C GLY A 34 9.39 1.27 4.44
N VAL A 35 8.26 1.56 3.78
CA VAL A 35 8.16 2.67 2.82
C VAL A 35 8.40 4.02 3.54
N PRO A 36 7.60 4.43 4.55
CA PRO A 36 7.86 5.66 5.27
C PRO A 36 9.25 5.71 5.92
N PHE A 37 9.75 4.61 6.50
CA PHE A 37 11.11 4.56 7.08
C PHE A 37 12.21 4.96 6.08
N THR A 38 12.16 4.41 4.86
CA THR A 38 13.14 4.71 3.81
C THR A 38 13.08 6.18 3.37
N TYR A 39 11.91 6.81 3.44
CA TYR A 39 11.66 8.16 2.94
C TYR A 39 11.51 9.24 4.02
N LEU A 40 11.74 8.94 5.29
CA LEU A 40 11.55 9.89 6.39
C LEU A 40 12.14 11.27 6.12
N THR A 41 11.32 12.30 6.34
CA THR A 41 11.73 13.69 6.23
C THR A 41 12.65 14.08 7.39
N ALA A 42 13.38 15.20 7.26
CA ALA A 42 14.28 15.69 8.29
C ALA A 42 13.58 16.00 9.64
N GLY A 43 12.24 16.12 9.64
CA GLY A 43 11.43 16.39 10.83
C GLY A 43 11.19 15.18 11.73
N THR A 44 11.55 13.96 11.32
CA THR A 44 11.33 12.73 12.11
C THR A 44 12.62 11.94 12.23
N THR A 45 13.04 11.65 13.46
CA THR A 45 14.22 10.81 13.72
C THR A 45 13.88 9.33 13.70
N ASP A 46 14.88 8.47 13.49
CA ASP A 46 14.73 7.01 13.62
C ASP A 46 14.16 6.59 14.97
N ASP A 47 14.58 7.25 16.05
CA ASP A 47 14.13 6.90 17.40
C ASP A 47 12.68 7.33 17.65
N GLN A 48 12.26 8.47 17.09
CA GLN A 48 10.86 8.87 17.12
C GLN A 48 9.99 7.88 16.31
N TYR A 49 10.46 7.51 15.11
CA TYR A 49 9.73 6.67 14.19
C TYR A 49 9.65 5.20 14.66
N LEU A 50 10.78 4.61 15.05
CA LEU A 50 10.87 3.22 15.46
C LEU A 50 10.58 3.02 16.95
N GLY A 51 10.75 4.05 17.78
CA GLY A 51 10.73 3.93 19.24
C GLY A 51 12.01 3.29 19.79
N THR A 52 12.08 3.17 21.11
CA THR A 52 13.20 2.53 21.82
C THR A 52 13.15 1.01 21.65
N PHE A 53 14.30 0.39 21.38
CA PHE A 53 14.42 -1.06 21.40
C PHE A 53 14.11 -1.58 22.82
N VAL A 54 13.18 -2.54 22.89
CA VAL A 54 12.88 -3.29 24.11
C VAL A 54 13.31 -4.72 23.88
N ASP A 55 14.08 -5.28 24.80
CA ASP A 55 14.46 -6.69 24.75
C ASP A 55 13.19 -7.55 24.65
N PRO A 56 13.11 -8.52 23.71
CA PRO A 56 11.91 -9.35 23.56
C PRO A 56 11.43 -10.03 24.85
N SER A 57 12.34 -10.34 25.79
CA SER A 57 12.00 -10.91 27.09
C SER A 57 11.27 -9.95 28.04
N GLN A 58 11.30 -8.65 27.74
CA GLN A 58 10.68 -7.58 28.52
C GLN A 58 9.37 -7.08 27.90
N LEU A 59 8.97 -7.61 26.74
CA LEU A 59 7.73 -7.22 26.09
C LEU A 59 6.52 -7.73 26.88
N THR A 60 5.67 -6.81 27.30
CA THR A 60 4.35 -7.11 27.87
C THR A 60 3.23 -6.49 27.03
N PRO A 61 1.99 -7.01 27.07
CA PRO A 61 0.85 -6.38 26.41
C PRO A 61 0.70 -4.89 26.78
N GLU A 62 0.94 -4.53 28.04
CA GLU A 62 0.88 -3.14 28.51
C GLU A 62 1.96 -2.27 27.87
N SER A 63 3.19 -2.80 27.74
CA SER A 63 4.28 -2.08 27.07
C SER A 63 4.02 -1.85 25.58
N LEU A 64 3.25 -2.74 24.94
CA LEU A 64 2.84 -2.64 23.53
C LEU A 64 1.58 -1.78 23.33
N ALA A 65 0.80 -1.56 24.38
CA ALA A 65 -0.44 -0.79 24.33
C ALA A 65 -0.21 0.73 24.32
N SER A 66 0.97 1.20 24.72
CA SER A 66 1.30 2.63 24.82
C SER A 66 2.57 2.94 24.03
N LEU A 67 2.40 3.37 22.78
CA LEU A 67 3.51 3.71 21.90
C LEU A 67 3.81 5.22 21.94
N PRO A 68 5.09 5.63 21.83
CA PRO A 68 5.44 7.06 21.81
C PRO A 68 4.80 7.81 20.63
N THR A 69 4.53 9.10 20.81
CA THR A 69 4.04 9.97 19.73
C THR A 69 5.02 10.00 18.56
N GLY A 70 4.49 9.81 17.34
CA GLY A 70 5.29 9.74 16.11
C GLY A 70 5.82 8.34 15.78
N ASN A 71 5.62 7.35 16.66
CA ASN A 71 5.98 5.97 16.39
C ASN A 71 5.09 5.35 15.31
N ILE A 72 5.66 4.59 14.37
CA ILE A 72 4.87 3.94 13.30
C ILE A 72 3.87 2.92 13.83
N GLY A 73 4.20 2.22 14.91
CA GLY A 73 3.29 1.25 15.51
C GLY A 73 1.98 1.90 15.94
N SER A 74 1.99 3.17 16.38
CA SER A 74 0.75 3.85 16.79
C SER A 74 -0.21 4.02 15.61
N GLN A 75 0.31 4.20 14.39
CA GLN A 75 -0.51 4.33 13.18
C GLN A 75 -1.20 3.02 12.79
N VAL A 76 -0.65 1.88 13.20
CA VAL A 76 -1.21 0.55 12.95
C VAL A 76 -2.18 0.13 14.06
N THR A 77 -1.94 0.55 15.29
CA THR A 77 -2.78 0.18 16.43
C THR A 77 -3.96 1.13 16.65
N GLU A 78 -3.86 2.37 16.19
CA GLU A 78 -4.90 3.38 16.34
C GLU A 78 -5.74 3.51 15.08
N PHE A 79 -7.05 3.27 15.20
CA PHE A 79 -8.06 3.60 14.18
C PHE A 79 -7.84 2.93 12.81
N PHE A 80 -7.23 1.75 12.84
CA PHE A 80 -6.90 0.96 11.65
C PHE A 80 -7.65 -0.38 11.63
N THR A 81 -8.92 -0.36 12.06
CA THR A 81 -9.80 -1.54 11.98
C THR A 81 -10.50 -1.61 10.62
N ILE A 82 -11.02 -2.78 10.24
CA ILE A 82 -11.80 -2.92 9.00
C ILE A 82 -12.98 -1.93 8.93
N PRO A 83 -13.80 -1.74 10.00
CA PRO A 83 -14.82 -0.69 10.01
C PRO A 83 -14.26 0.72 9.80
N ASP A 84 -13.15 1.08 10.44
CA ASP A 84 -12.56 2.42 10.32
C ASP A 84 -12.09 2.68 8.88
N ILE A 85 -11.45 1.68 8.25
CA ILE A 85 -11.01 1.73 6.85
C ILE A 85 -12.21 1.91 5.91
N ALA A 86 -13.27 1.13 6.10
CA ALA A 86 -14.47 1.20 5.25
C ALA A 86 -15.14 2.58 5.35
N ILE A 87 -15.33 3.08 6.57
CA ILE A 87 -15.94 4.41 6.80
C ILE A 87 -15.04 5.50 6.23
N THR A 88 -13.73 5.43 6.46
CA THR A 88 -12.78 6.40 5.89
C THR A 88 -12.85 6.40 4.37
N SER A 89 -12.95 5.23 3.74
CA SER A 89 -13.12 5.13 2.28
C SER A 89 -14.39 5.81 1.78
N VAL A 90 -15.53 5.59 2.46
CA VAL A 90 -16.80 6.25 2.12
C VAL A 90 -16.68 7.77 2.29
N LEU A 91 -16.11 8.22 3.41
CA LEU A 91 -15.92 9.66 3.67
C LEU A 91 -15.03 10.30 2.62
N LEU A 92 -13.92 9.66 2.23
CA LEU A 92 -13.04 10.16 1.19
C LEU A 92 -13.73 10.28 -0.17
N TYR A 93 -14.49 9.25 -0.54
CA TYR A 93 -15.28 9.28 -1.78
C TYR A 93 -16.27 10.45 -1.77
N LEU A 94 -17.04 10.60 -0.69
CA LEU A 94 -18.01 11.69 -0.54
C LEU A 94 -17.36 13.08 -0.48
N MET A 95 -16.27 13.26 0.28
CA MET A 95 -15.56 14.54 0.40
C MET A 95 -14.88 14.97 -0.91
N SER A 96 -14.52 14.02 -1.75
CA SER A 96 -14.03 14.26 -3.11
C SER A 96 -15.14 14.54 -4.12
N ASP A 97 -16.40 14.62 -3.69
CA ASP A 97 -17.57 14.75 -4.57
C ASP A 97 -17.61 13.61 -5.62
N GLY A 98 -17.19 12.41 -5.22
CA GLY A 98 -17.08 11.23 -6.09
C GLY A 98 -15.92 11.27 -7.09
N GLN A 99 -15.05 12.28 -7.04
CA GLN A 99 -13.96 12.41 -8.00
C GLN A 99 -12.77 11.49 -7.68
N LEU A 100 -12.54 11.14 -6.41
CA LEU A 100 -11.53 10.15 -6.04
C LEU A 100 -11.99 8.77 -6.52
N ALA A 101 -11.30 8.25 -7.54
CA ALA A 101 -11.64 6.98 -8.15
C ALA A 101 -11.65 5.85 -7.09
N PRO A 102 -12.65 4.95 -7.08
CA PRO A 102 -12.74 3.87 -6.11
C PRO A 102 -11.47 3.03 -5.99
N ASN A 103 -10.80 2.77 -7.11
CA ASN A 103 -9.55 1.99 -7.19
C ASN A 103 -8.33 2.70 -6.60
N MET A 104 -8.51 3.92 -6.08
CA MET A 104 -7.50 4.69 -5.35
C MET A 104 -7.84 4.82 -3.86
N LEU A 105 -9.04 4.42 -3.41
CA LEU A 105 -9.49 4.65 -2.04
C LEU A 105 -8.66 3.87 -1.02
N TRP A 106 -8.39 2.60 -1.30
CA TRP A 106 -7.54 1.80 -0.42
C TRP A 106 -6.17 2.45 -0.22
N GLN A 107 -5.50 2.79 -1.32
CA GLN A 107 -4.20 3.45 -1.29
C GLN A 107 -4.28 4.77 -0.52
N SER A 108 -5.35 5.54 -0.73
CA SER A 108 -5.56 6.82 -0.05
C SER A 108 -5.71 6.66 1.47
N VAL A 109 -6.49 5.67 1.92
CA VAL A 109 -6.59 5.31 3.33
C VAL A 109 -5.21 4.90 3.87
N ILE A 110 -4.46 4.06 3.18
CA ILE A 110 -3.10 3.72 3.60
C ILE A 110 -2.19 4.95 3.66
N GLY A 111 -2.28 5.86 2.69
CA GLY A 111 -1.54 7.12 2.67
C GLY A 111 -1.85 8.01 3.88
N LEU A 112 -3.12 8.14 4.24
CA LEU A 112 -3.56 8.90 5.41
C LEU A 112 -2.98 8.37 6.71
N HIS A 113 -2.93 7.04 6.89
CA HIS A 113 -2.45 6.45 8.14
C HIS A 113 -0.92 6.32 8.16
N MET A 114 -0.32 5.89 7.06
CA MET A 114 1.07 5.43 7.06
C MET A 114 2.05 6.48 6.53
N LEU A 115 1.60 7.48 5.76
CA LEU A 115 2.48 8.46 5.10
C LEU A 115 2.22 9.91 5.57
N LEU A 116 0.96 10.30 5.76
CA LEU A 116 0.60 11.67 6.19
C LEU A 116 1.28 12.10 7.50
N PRO A 117 1.34 11.26 8.56
CA PRO A 117 1.96 11.66 9.83
C PRO A 117 3.46 12.00 9.71
N TYR A 118 4.09 11.58 8.61
CA TYR A 118 5.52 11.76 8.33
C TYR A 118 5.79 12.80 7.22
N GLY A 119 4.74 13.48 6.74
CA GLY A 119 4.84 14.47 5.66
C GLY A 119 5.13 13.84 4.30
N LEU A 120 4.80 12.55 4.10
CA LEU A 120 5.04 11.81 2.86
C LEU A 120 3.80 11.67 1.97
N TYR A 121 2.72 12.34 2.37
CA TYR A 121 1.44 12.33 1.68
C TYR A 121 0.78 13.68 1.85
N ASP A 122 0.31 14.25 0.74
CA ASP A 122 -0.38 15.53 0.72
C ASP A 122 -1.87 15.28 0.55
N PHE A 123 -2.63 15.41 1.64
CA PHE A 123 -4.07 15.18 1.62
C PHE A 123 -4.84 16.22 0.79
N GLU A 124 -4.38 17.47 0.74
CA GLU A 124 -5.05 18.52 -0.01
C GLU A 124 -5.04 18.23 -1.51
N SER A 125 -3.92 17.67 -2.01
CA SER A 125 -3.84 17.19 -3.39
C SER A 125 -4.84 16.09 -3.73
N LEU A 126 -5.26 15.28 -2.73
CA LEU A 126 -6.20 14.18 -2.97
C LEU A 126 -7.65 14.56 -3.05
N LEU A 127 -8.07 15.65 -2.39
CA LEU A 127 -9.38 16.22 -2.70
C LEU A 127 -9.44 16.76 -4.13
N ASN A 128 -8.27 16.96 -4.77
CA ASN A 128 -8.11 17.21 -6.20
C ASN A 128 -7.69 15.94 -6.99
N VAL A 129 -8.01 14.75 -6.45
CA VAL A 129 -8.06 13.44 -7.14
C VAL A 129 -6.73 12.78 -7.45
N THR A 130 -5.59 13.47 -7.33
CA THR A 130 -4.30 12.90 -7.75
C THR A 130 -3.19 13.12 -6.73
N PRO A 131 -2.46 12.06 -6.33
CA PRO A 131 -1.21 12.21 -5.60
C PRO A 131 -0.27 13.18 -6.31
N ALA A 132 0.11 14.27 -5.64
CA ALA A 132 0.93 15.33 -6.21
C ALA A 132 2.44 15.10 -6.05
N SER A 133 2.90 13.87 -5.91
CA SER A 133 4.33 13.58 -5.70
C SER A 133 4.82 12.37 -6.48
N TYR A 134 6.14 12.27 -6.61
CA TYR A 134 6.83 11.06 -7.03
C TYR A 134 7.91 10.68 -6.01
N PHE A 135 8.60 9.58 -6.27
CA PHE A 135 9.75 9.17 -5.48
C PHE A 135 10.92 8.76 -6.37
N THR A 136 12.13 8.91 -5.86
CA THR A 136 13.38 8.53 -6.53
C THR A 136 14.46 8.25 -5.49
N TYR A 137 15.66 7.90 -5.93
CA TYR A 137 16.74 7.47 -5.05
C TYR A 137 17.35 8.63 -4.27
N ASP A 138 17.92 9.62 -4.95
CA ASP A 138 18.63 10.73 -4.32
C ASP A 138 18.36 12.06 -5.05
N SER A 139 18.89 13.15 -4.49
CA SER A 139 18.76 14.49 -5.07
C SER A 139 19.40 14.61 -6.45
N THR A 140 20.45 13.83 -6.73
CA THR A 140 21.13 13.81 -8.04
C THR A 140 20.22 13.20 -9.11
N THR A 141 19.62 12.06 -8.81
CA THR A 141 18.67 11.35 -9.67
C THR A 141 17.42 12.20 -9.87
N LYS A 142 16.92 12.85 -8.81
CA LYS A 142 15.83 13.82 -8.88
C LYS A 142 16.14 14.96 -9.85
N ALA A 143 17.32 15.57 -9.73
CA ALA A 143 17.73 16.65 -10.62
C ALA A 143 17.82 16.20 -12.08
N ALA A 144 18.35 14.99 -12.34
CA ALA A 144 18.39 14.41 -13.68
C ALA A 144 16.98 14.14 -14.25
N ILE A 145 16.05 13.64 -13.43
CA ILE A 145 14.65 13.45 -13.81
C ILE A 145 14.02 14.79 -14.21
N VAL A 146 14.17 15.84 -13.40
CA VAL A 146 13.62 17.17 -13.68
C VAL A 146 14.26 17.80 -14.92
N GLN A 147 15.57 17.63 -15.11
CA GLN A 147 16.26 18.11 -16.30
C GLN A 147 15.70 17.46 -17.57
N ALA A 148 15.45 16.15 -17.54
CA ALA A 148 14.85 15.43 -18.66
C ALA A 148 13.34 15.71 -18.81
N ASN A 149 12.66 16.12 -17.73
CA ASN A 149 11.22 16.33 -17.67
C ASN A 149 10.90 17.66 -16.96
N PRO A 150 11.09 18.82 -17.62
CA PRO A 150 10.94 20.13 -16.96
C PRO A 150 9.57 20.38 -16.32
N GLY A 151 8.52 19.70 -16.79
CA GLY A 151 7.18 19.74 -16.19
C GLY A 151 7.12 19.22 -14.74
N LEU A 152 8.13 18.47 -14.29
CA LEU A 152 8.23 17.96 -12.92
C LEU A 152 8.93 18.91 -11.94
N ALA A 153 9.37 20.10 -12.39
CA ALA A 153 10.15 21.02 -11.55
C ALA A 153 9.41 21.44 -10.26
N ASN A 154 8.08 21.53 -10.31
CA ASN A 154 7.24 21.91 -9.18
C ASN A 154 6.53 20.71 -8.52
N VAL A 155 6.80 19.48 -8.97
CA VAL A 155 6.22 18.27 -8.38
C VAL A 155 7.14 17.79 -7.26
N PRO A 156 6.65 17.68 -6.01
CA PRO A 156 7.39 17.06 -4.91
C PRO A 156 7.98 15.69 -5.28
N GLY A 157 9.31 15.60 -5.28
CA GLY A 157 10.04 14.34 -5.42
C GLY A 157 10.62 13.90 -4.09
N ASN A 158 10.07 12.82 -3.53
CA ASN A 158 10.56 12.17 -2.32
C ASN A 158 11.85 11.40 -2.64
N VAL A 159 12.90 11.61 -1.84
CA VAL A 159 14.20 10.93 -2.01
C VAL A 159 14.45 10.03 -0.80
N VAL A 160 15.25 8.98 -0.99
CA VAL A 160 15.66 8.13 0.13
C VAL A 160 16.33 9.00 1.20
N SER A 161 15.90 8.83 2.44
CA SER A 161 16.35 9.66 3.55
C SER A 161 17.85 9.48 3.78
N THR A 162 18.53 10.59 4.04
CA THR A 162 19.92 10.61 4.50
C THR A 162 20.03 11.05 5.96
N SER A 163 18.89 11.13 6.67
CA SER A 163 18.85 11.55 8.07
C SER A 163 19.34 10.44 8.99
N GLY A 164 20.29 10.76 9.88
CA GLY A 164 20.80 9.86 10.92
C GLY A 164 21.79 8.80 10.45
N GLN A 165 21.45 8.01 9.44
CA GLN A 165 22.31 6.94 8.90
C GLN A 165 22.02 6.68 7.42
N THR A 166 22.96 6.00 6.73
CA THR A 166 22.71 5.47 5.38
C THR A 166 21.47 4.58 5.39
N ARG A 167 20.55 4.85 4.48
CA ARG A 167 19.33 4.05 4.30
C ARG A 167 19.51 3.02 3.18
N PRO A 168 18.99 1.80 3.37
CA PRO A 168 18.82 0.89 2.25
C PRO A 168 17.85 1.49 1.22
N TYR A 169 18.08 1.22 -0.07
CA TYR A 169 17.04 1.51 -1.06
C TYR A 169 15.86 0.56 -0.88
N LEU A 170 14.67 1.03 -1.23
CA LEU A 170 13.44 0.27 -1.09
C LEU A 170 13.25 -0.73 -2.24
N VAL A 171 12.76 -1.93 -1.93
CA VAL A 171 12.14 -2.85 -2.88
C VAL A 171 10.72 -3.13 -2.36
N CYS A 172 9.73 -2.37 -2.82
CA CYS A 172 8.34 -2.53 -2.42
C CYS A 172 7.66 -3.54 -3.35
N ASN A 173 7.32 -4.70 -2.82
CA ASN A 173 6.80 -5.81 -3.62
C ASN A 173 5.30 -5.65 -3.85
N MET A 174 4.91 -5.59 -5.12
CA MET A 174 3.53 -5.62 -5.58
C MET A 174 3.35 -6.79 -6.54
N ALA A 175 2.10 -7.12 -6.83
CA ALA A 175 1.75 -8.09 -7.85
C ALA A 175 0.82 -7.47 -8.89
N MET A 176 0.87 -7.96 -10.11
CA MET A 176 -0.06 -7.59 -11.17
C MET A 176 -0.86 -8.82 -11.60
N PHE A 177 -2.18 -8.66 -11.76
CA PHE A 177 -2.99 -9.72 -12.33
C PHE A 177 -2.67 -9.91 -13.81
N VAL A 178 -2.51 -11.16 -14.22
CA VAL A 178 -2.21 -11.57 -15.59
C VAL A 178 -3.10 -12.73 -15.99
N LYS A 179 -3.30 -12.92 -17.29
CA LYS A 179 -3.94 -14.11 -17.84
C LYS A 179 -2.88 -15.04 -18.39
N VAL A 180 -2.88 -16.30 -17.95
CA VAL A 180 -2.06 -17.38 -18.51
C VAL A 180 -3.00 -18.50 -18.93
N ASN A 181 -3.08 -18.77 -20.24
CA ASN A 181 -3.98 -19.80 -20.78
C ASN A 181 -5.45 -19.68 -20.33
N GLY A 182 -5.93 -18.45 -20.10
CA GLY A 182 -7.29 -18.15 -19.64
C GLY A 182 -7.45 -18.07 -18.11
N GLU A 183 -6.47 -18.56 -17.34
CA GLU A 183 -6.47 -18.49 -15.88
C GLU A 183 -5.95 -17.14 -15.39
N THR A 184 -6.56 -16.60 -14.33
CA THR A 184 -6.04 -15.42 -13.63
C THR A 184 -4.92 -15.85 -12.70
N LEU A 185 -3.73 -15.30 -12.91
CA LEU A 185 -2.57 -15.48 -12.03
C LEU A 185 -2.00 -14.12 -11.64
N LEU A 186 -0.93 -14.13 -10.84
CA LEU A 186 -0.18 -12.95 -10.45
C LEU A 186 1.23 -12.98 -11.05
N ALA A 187 1.75 -11.81 -11.43
CA ALA A 187 3.13 -11.61 -11.83
C ALA A 187 3.83 -10.63 -10.87
N PRO A 188 5.10 -10.89 -10.47
CA PRO A 188 5.82 -10.05 -9.53
C PRO A 188 6.17 -8.69 -10.15
N LEU A 189 5.78 -7.62 -9.49
CA LEU A 189 5.97 -6.24 -9.94
C LEU A 189 6.61 -5.41 -8.82
N PRO A 190 7.92 -5.55 -8.58
CA PRO A 190 8.61 -4.73 -7.59
C PRO A 190 8.63 -3.26 -8.02
N SER A 191 8.55 -2.38 -7.03
CA SER A 191 8.78 -0.94 -7.19
C SER A 191 9.95 -0.49 -6.32
N THR A 192 10.90 0.20 -6.95
CA THR A 192 12.14 0.66 -6.32
C THR A 192 12.31 2.16 -6.58
N PRO A 193 13.26 2.86 -5.93
CA PRO A 193 13.55 4.25 -6.26
C PRO A 193 14.06 4.48 -7.70
N PHE A 194 14.41 3.39 -8.40
CA PHE A 194 14.99 3.43 -9.75
C PHE A 194 13.97 3.07 -10.81
N ILE A 195 13.34 1.91 -10.67
CA ILE A 195 12.38 1.36 -11.62
C ILE A 195 11.16 0.70 -10.95
N THR A 196 10.06 0.66 -11.69
CA THR A 196 8.86 -0.13 -11.40
C THR A 196 8.51 -0.97 -12.64
N GLY A 197 8.28 -2.26 -12.47
CA GLY A 197 7.86 -3.14 -13.57
C GLY A 197 8.13 -4.62 -13.32
N ILE A 198 7.76 -5.45 -14.31
CA ILE A 198 7.98 -6.90 -14.30
C ILE A 198 9.29 -7.15 -15.05
N VAL A 199 10.37 -7.36 -14.32
CA VAL A 199 11.73 -7.49 -14.89
C VAL A 199 11.86 -8.75 -15.77
N GLY A 200 11.28 -9.86 -15.32
CA GLY A 200 11.23 -11.10 -16.10
C GLY A 200 10.23 -11.04 -17.25
N ALA A 201 10.08 -12.15 -17.99
CA ALA A 201 9.06 -12.32 -19.02
C ALA A 201 8.30 -13.63 -18.75
N PRO A 202 7.30 -13.62 -17.85
CA PRO A 202 6.56 -14.83 -17.47
C PRO A 202 5.89 -15.44 -18.71
N PRO A 203 6.18 -16.71 -19.08
CA PRO A 203 5.70 -17.28 -20.34
C PRO A 203 4.17 -17.25 -20.45
N HIS A 204 3.66 -16.79 -21.59
CA HIS A 204 2.22 -16.75 -21.91
C HIS A 204 1.36 -15.86 -20.99
N ALA A 205 1.98 -15.08 -20.10
CA ALA A 205 1.28 -14.14 -19.24
C ALA A 205 0.97 -12.86 -20.00
N VAL A 206 -0.33 -12.54 -20.12
CA VAL A 206 -0.79 -11.32 -20.77
C VAL A 206 -1.50 -10.37 -19.79
N ASP A 207 -1.39 -9.07 -20.04
CA ASP A 207 -2.09 -8.02 -19.28
C ASP A 207 -3.57 -7.87 -19.70
N ALA A 208 -4.25 -6.86 -19.16
CA ALA A 208 -5.63 -6.51 -19.53
C ALA A 208 -5.79 -6.08 -21.01
N ASN A 209 -4.69 -5.82 -21.71
CA ASN A 209 -4.65 -5.45 -23.13
C ASN A 209 -4.30 -6.66 -24.03
N GLY A 210 -4.15 -7.86 -23.46
CA GLY A 210 -3.74 -9.06 -24.19
C GLY A 210 -2.27 -9.07 -24.63
N ARG A 211 -1.43 -8.24 -24.00
CA ARG A 211 0.00 -8.13 -24.32
C ARG A 211 0.85 -8.95 -23.39
N GLN A 212 1.85 -9.63 -23.93
CA GLN A 212 2.85 -10.36 -23.15
C GLN A 212 3.52 -9.42 -22.15
N VAL A 213 3.42 -9.74 -20.86
CA VAL A 213 3.93 -8.86 -19.81
C VAL A 213 5.44 -8.99 -19.63
N GLY A 214 6.03 -7.92 -19.11
CA GLY A 214 7.40 -7.88 -18.60
C GLY A 214 8.46 -7.45 -19.61
N GLY A 215 9.68 -7.92 -19.37
CA GLY A 215 10.88 -7.55 -20.11
C GLY A 215 11.58 -6.30 -19.58
N GLY A 216 11.22 -5.82 -18.39
CA GLY A 216 11.91 -4.71 -17.74
C GLY A 216 11.02 -3.85 -16.84
N GLY A 217 11.57 -2.72 -16.43
CA GLY A 217 10.86 -1.67 -15.71
C GLY A 217 11.13 -0.30 -16.30
N VAL A 218 10.24 0.64 -16.01
CA VAL A 218 10.38 2.05 -16.37
C VAL A 218 10.82 2.82 -15.14
N THR A 219 11.39 4.01 -15.30
CA THR A 219 11.70 4.87 -14.16
C THR A 219 10.45 5.08 -13.32
N SER A 220 10.52 4.85 -12.01
CA SER A 220 9.33 4.64 -11.17
C SER A 220 8.29 5.76 -11.27
N PHE A 221 8.72 7.02 -11.33
CA PHE A 221 7.81 8.17 -11.49
C PHE A 221 6.96 8.09 -12.77
N ALA A 222 7.48 7.45 -13.82
CA ALA A 222 6.86 7.28 -15.14
C ALA A 222 5.95 6.05 -15.23
N SER A 223 5.86 5.24 -14.17
CA SER A 223 4.90 4.14 -14.09
C SER A 223 3.46 4.67 -14.04
N SER A 224 2.49 3.81 -14.36
CA SER A 224 1.09 4.21 -14.57
C SER A 224 0.93 5.29 -15.66
N SER A 225 1.39 4.99 -16.87
CA SER A 225 1.45 5.93 -18.00
C SER A 225 1.01 5.30 -19.32
N VAL A 226 0.79 6.15 -20.33
CA VAL A 226 0.50 5.73 -21.72
C VAL A 226 1.68 6.11 -22.62
N PRO A 227 2.36 5.18 -23.29
CA PRO A 227 3.46 5.50 -24.17
C PRO A 227 2.98 6.18 -25.47
N SER A 228 3.64 7.26 -25.85
CA SER A 228 3.35 8.01 -27.07
C SER A 228 4.45 7.90 -28.12
N ALA A 229 5.71 7.69 -27.73
CA ALA A 229 6.81 7.50 -28.66
C ALA A 229 7.95 6.68 -28.04
N VAL A 230 8.72 5.99 -28.88
CA VAL A 230 9.93 5.23 -28.47
C VAL A 230 11.12 5.74 -29.27
N SER A 231 12.22 6.02 -28.58
CA SER A 231 13.49 6.44 -29.18
C SER A 231 14.65 5.78 -28.44
N GLY A 232 15.21 4.72 -29.03
CA GLY A 232 16.27 3.93 -28.38
C GLY A 232 15.80 3.31 -27.07
N SER A 233 16.51 3.61 -25.98
CA SER A 233 16.17 3.17 -24.62
C SER A 233 15.20 4.11 -23.89
N SER A 234 14.71 5.16 -24.55
CA SER A 234 13.84 6.16 -23.96
C SER A 234 12.42 6.02 -24.52
N VAL A 235 11.43 6.16 -23.65
CA VAL A 235 10.01 6.17 -24.00
C VAL A 235 9.41 7.50 -23.57
N THR A 236 8.78 8.21 -24.49
CA THR A 236 7.94 9.35 -24.17
C THR A 236 6.57 8.82 -23.76
N VAL A 237 6.07 9.31 -22.63
CA VAL A 237 4.78 8.87 -22.07
C VAL A 237 3.89 10.06 -21.77
N GLN A 238 2.58 9.81 -21.78
CA GLN A 238 1.56 10.69 -21.23
C GLN A 238 1.17 10.14 -19.86
N GLN A 239 1.06 11.04 -18.88
CA GLN A 239 0.68 10.69 -17.51
C GLN A 239 -0.38 11.66 -17.02
N SER A 240 -1.47 11.14 -16.47
CA SER A 240 -2.42 11.94 -15.70
C SER A 240 -1.83 12.35 -14.35
N ARG A 241 -0.91 11.53 -13.81
CA ARG A 241 -0.14 11.79 -12.59
C ARG A 241 1.08 10.87 -12.50
N GLN A 242 1.99 11.17 -11.58
CA GLN A 242 3.14 10.32 -11.29
C GLN A 242 2.77 9.17 -10.36
N MET A 243 3.50 8.07 -10.47
CA MET A 243 3.53 7.02 -9.45
C MET A 243 4.20 7.57 -8.18
N SER A 244 3.53 7.42 -7.04
CA SER A 244 3.92 8.02 -5.78
C SER A 244 4.11 6.98 -4.68
N LEU A 245 4.55 7.41 -3.49
CA LEU A 245 4.71 6.50 -2.35
C LEU A 245 3.37 5.87 -1.93
N VAL A 246 2.25 6.59 -2.10
CA VAL A 246 0.91 6.07 -1.74
C VAL A 246 0.53 4.87 -2.58
N ASP A 247 0.94 4.87 -3.85
CA ASP A 247 0.62 3.82 -4.79
C ASP A 247 1.30 2.53 -4.40
N ILE A 248 2.60 2.61 -4.10
CA ILE A 248 3.39 1.41 -3.83
C ILE A 248 3.04 0.82 -2.47
N VAL A 249 2.80 1.65 -1.44
CA VAL A 249 2.42 1.16 -0.10
C VAL A 249 0.99 0.62 -0.08
N GLY A 250 0.07 1.28 -0.77
CA GLY A 250 -1.31 0.85 -0.86
C GLY A 250 -1.46 -0.43 -1.66
N THR A 251 -0.84 -0.50 -2.84
CA THR A 251 -0.87 -1.70 -3.69
C THR A 251 -0.11 -2.86 -3.06
N SER A 252 1.05 -2.61 -2.45
CA SER A 252 1.79 -3.67 -1.75
C SER A 252 1.01 -4.26 -0.59
N SER A 253 -0.06 -3.63 -0.10
CA SER A 253 -0.89 -4.11 1.01
C SER A 253 -2.33 -4.45 0.63
N SER A 254 -2.66 -4.53 -0.66
CA SER A 254 -4.02 -4.87 -1.12
C SER A 254 -4.27 -6.39 -1.16
N ALA A 255 -4.04 -7.11 -0.05
CA ALA A 255 -4.21 -8.57 0.00
C ALA A 255 -5.65 -9.01 -0.32
N PHE A 256 -6.63 -8.14 -0.04
CA PHE A 256 -8.03 -8.37 -0.39
C PHE A 256 -8.27 -8.44 -1.91
N ALA A 257 -7.37 -7.92 -2.75
CA ALA A 257 -7.59 -7.83 -4.20
C ALA A 257 -7.83 -9.19 -4.86
N VAL A 258 -7.12 -10.25 -4.43
CA VAL A 258 -7.35 -11.60 -4.94
C VAL A 258 -8.72 -12.12 -4.56
N ALA A 259 -9.18 -11.84 -3.33
CA ALA A 259 -10.53 -12.18 -2.94
C ALA A 259 -11.55 -11.49 -3.86
N PHE A 260 -11.37 -10.22 -4.25
CA PHE A 260 -12.29 -9.56 -5.18
C PHE A 260 -12.28 -10.17 -6.59
N GLU A 261 -11.11 -10.60 -7.09
CA GLU A 261 -10.99 -11.21 -8.42
C GLU A 261 -11.52 -12.65 -8.49
N GLU A 262 -11.24 -13.47 -7.46
CA GLU A 262 -11.72 -14.85 -7.39
C GLU A 262 -13.21 -14.94 -7.07
N ILE A 263 -13.76 -13.98 -6.30
CA ILE A 263 -15.11 -14.02 -5.71
C ILE A 263 -16.11 -13.25 -6.59
N ASN A 264 -16.02 -13.33 -7.92
CA ASN A 264 -16.99 -12.73 -8.85
C ASN A 264 -18.46 -13.25 -8.72
N ALA A 265 -18.82 -14.01 -7.68
CA ALA A 265 -20.19 -14.40 -7.35
C ALA A 265 -20.56 -14.34 -5.84
N PRO A 266 -19.67 -14.58 -4.86
CA PRO A 266 -20.03 -14.47 -3.43
C PRO A 266 -19.86 -13.10 -2.76
N LEU A 267 -19.28 -12.08 -3.41
CA LEU A 267 -19.08 -10.78 -2.74
C LEU A 267 -20.42 -10.11 -2.49
N TYR A 268 -21.40 -10.28 -3.39
CA TYR A 268 -22.79 -9.90 -3.14
C TYR A 268 -23.37 -10.61 -1.92
N GLN A 269 -23.08 -11.90 -1.73
CA GLN A 269 -23.55 -12.64 -0.56
C GLN A 269 -22.86 -12.17 0.73
N GLN A 270 -21.55 -11.92 0.69
CA GLN A 270 -20.82 -11.34 1.82
C GLN A 270 -21.22 -9.88 2.09
N LEU A 271 -21.63 -9.15 1.05
CA LEU A 271 -22.18 -7.80 1.12
C LEU A 271 -23.58 -7.79 1.67
N GLU A 272 -24.43 -8.74 1.29
CA GLU A 272 -25.73 -8.94 1.89
C GLU A 272 -25.59 -9.44 3.32
N ASP A 273 -24.61 -10.29 3.63
CA ASP A 273 -24.26 -10.67 4.99
C ASP A 273 -23.67 -9.48 5.76
N TRP A 274 -22.92 -8.58 5.11
CA TRP A 274 -22.43 -7.34 5.71
C TRP A 274 -23.56 -6.35 5.91
N LYS A 275 -24.44 -6.15 4.94
CA LYS A 275 -25.67 -5.34 5.04
C LYS A 275 -26.53 -5.92 6.17
N HIS A 276 -26.66 -7.23 6.26
CA HIS A 276 -27.40 -7.90 7.31
C HIS A 276 -26.68 -7.79 8.67
N GLN A 277 -25.35 -7.90 8.73
CA GLN A 277 -24.55 -7.66 9.93
C GLN A 277 -24.51 -6.19 10.34
N LEU A 278 -24.64 -5.25 9.41
CA LEU A 278 -24.77 -3.81 9.66
C LEU A 278 -26.20 -3.49 10.13
N GLN A 279 -27.20 -4.21 9.63
CA GLN A 279 -28.58 -4.16 10.12
C GLN A 279 -28.76 -4.87 11.48
N MET A 280 -27.95 -5.90 11.77
CA MET A 280 -28.00 -6.73 12.99
C MET A 280 -27.04 -6.25 14.09
N ARG A 281 -25.90 -5.64 13.73
CA ARG A 281 -25.17 -4.78 14.66
C ARG A 281 -26.13 -3.65 14.98
N ASP A 282 -26.36 -3.46 16.28
CA ASP A 282 -27.10 -2.33 16.80
C ASP A 282 -26.74 -1.08 15.98
N HIS A 283 -27.74 -0.37 15.47
CA HIS A 283 -27.58 0.87 14.73
C HIS A 283 -26.57 1.82 15.42
N ASN A 284 -26.54 1.77 16.75
CA ASN A 284 -25.58 2.47 17.59
C ASN A 284 -24.11 2.09 17.34
N GLY A 285 -23.79 0.89 16.84
CA GLY A 285 -22.45 0.43 16.50
C GLY A 285 -21.89 1.07 15.23
N ILE A 286 -22.72 1.23 14.19
CA ILE A 286 -22.36 1.98 12.97
C ILE A 286 -22.23 3.45 13.31
N LEU A 287 -23.20 4.00 14.04
CA LEU A 287 -23.17 5.40 14.48
C LEU A 287 -21.97 5.68 15.38
N LYS A 288 -21.61 4.76 16.29
CA LYS A 288 -20.39 4.85 17.09
C LYS A 288 -19.14 4.76 16.22
N ALA A 289 -19.11 3.92 15.19
CA ALA A 289 -17.98 3.84 14.27
C ALA A 289 -17.85 5.11 13.41
N MET A 290 -18.96 5.67 12.93
CA MET A 290 -18.99 6.95 12.20
C MET A 290 -18.63 8.13 13.11
N GLY A 291 -19.14 8.17 14.34
CA GLY A 291 -18.80 9.18 15.33
C GLY A 291 -17.37 9.05 15.85
N ASN A 292 -16.80 7.84 15.82
CA ASN A 292 -15.38 7.61 16.05
C ASN A 292 -14.56 8.12 14.85
N ALA A 293 -14.87 7.69 13.63
CA ALA A 293 -14.22 8.20 12.41
C ALA A 293 -14.28 9.73 12.31
N GLY A 294 -15.42 10.33 12.67
CA GLY A 294 -15.66 11.77 12.83
C GLY A 294 -14.98 12.44 14.05
N LYS A 295 -14.21 11.71 14.83
CA LYS A 295 -13.23 12.25 15.80
C LYS A 295 -11.79 12.00 15.34
N HIS A 296 -11.58 11.06 14.42
CA HIS A 296 -10.26 10.59 13.99
C HIS A 296 -9.74 11.37 12.80
N LEU A 297 -10.59 11.65 11.81
CA LEU A 297 -10.18 12.41 10.64
C LEU A 297 -9.63 13.81 11.01
N PRO A 298 -10.16 14.57 11.99
CA PRO A 298 -9.55 15.82 12.44
C PRO A 298 -8.16 15.64 13.04
N ARG A 299 -7.91 14.53 13.74
CA ARG A 299 -6.57 14.22 14.27
C ARG A 299 -5.60 13.87 13.15
N LEU A 300 -6.04 13.09 12.16
CA LEU A 300 -5.23 12.83 10.97
C LEU A 300 -4.95 14.12 10.20
N LEU A 301 -5.95 14.99 10.08
CA LEU A 301 -5.85 16.30 9.41
C LEU A 301 -5.08 17.35 10.20
N GLN A 302 -4.94 17.23 11.54
CA GLN A 302 -4.03 18.09 12.32
C GLN A 302 -2.58 17.99 11.85
N HIS A 303 -2.23 16.89 11.16
CA HIS A 303 -0.91 16.70 10.54
C HIS A 303 -0.82 17.23 9.10
N ALA A 304 -1.96 17.41 8.41
CA ALA A 304 -1.99 18.16 7.17
C ALA A 304 -1.72 19.64 7.48
N SER A 305 -0.97 20.34 6.64
CA SER A 305 -0.61 21.74 6.87
C SER A 305 -1.83 22.59 7.25
N ALA A 306 -1.64 23.55 8.15
CA ALA A 306 -2.67 24.39 8.78
C ALA A 306 -3.48 25.32 7.84
N SER A 307 -3.65 24.98 6.56
CA SER A 307 -4.02 25.93 5.50
C SER A 307 -5.09 25.46 4.53
N SER A 308 -6.16 24.79 4.99
CA SER A 308 -7.43 24.99 4.30
C SER A 308 -8.64 24.93 5.22
N THR A 309 -9.22 26.11 5.45
CA THR A 309 -10.61 26.28 5.89
C THR A 309 -11.60 25.48 5.03
N LEU A 310 -11.22 25.16 3.79
CA LEU A 310 -11.98 24.28 2.89
C LEU A 310 -12.02 22.83 3.40
N LEU A 311 -10.90 22.26 3.85
CA LEU A 311 -10.86 20.92 4.43
C LEU A 311 -11.74 20.84 5.67
N GLU A 312 -11.59 21.80 6.57
CA GLU A 312 -12.42 21.89 7.78
C GLU A 312 -13.90 22.02 7.43
N SER A 313 -14.27 22.84 6.43
CA SER A 313 -15.68 23.01 6.03
C SER A 313 -16.28 21.78 5.35
N LYS A 314 -15.58 21.13 4.41
CA LYS A 314 -16.01 19.87 3.78
C LYS A 314 -16.12 18.75 4.81
N TYR A 315 -15.18 18.71 5.75
CA TYR A 315 -15.19 17.78 6.86
C TYR A 315 -16.39 18.01 7.80
N ILE A 316 -16.61 19.26 8.25
CA ILE A 316 -17.75 19.63 9.08
C ILE A 316 -19.04 19.26 8.35
N GLN A 317 -19.17 19.52 7.05
CA GLN A 317 -20.34 19.11 6.27
C GLN A 317 -20.52 17.59 6.23
N ALA A 318 -19.46 16.81 6.04
CA ALA A 318 -19.53 15.35 6.03
C ALA A 318 -19.89 14.77 7.41
N VAL A 319 -19.34 15.35 8.49
CA VAL A 319 -19.67 14.97 9.87
C VAL A 319 -21.06 15.43 10.26
N GLU A 320 -21.48 16.63 9.88
CA GLU A 320 -22.83 17.12 10.10
C GLU A 320 -23.84 16.28 9.32
N ALA A 321 -23.51 15.82 8.11
CA ALA A 321 -24.33 14.86 7.38
C ALA A 321 -24.40 13.52 8.13
N ALA A 322 -23.28 12.98 8.61
CA ALA A 322 -23.22 11.75 9.40
C ALA A 322 -23.93 11.86 10.77
N ALA A 323 -23.78 12.99 11.46
CA ALA A 323 -24.39 13.26 12.75
C ALA A 323 -25.88 13.64 12.62
N ALA A 324 -26.29 14.28 11.53
CA ALA A 324 -27.69 14.49 11.20
C ALA A 324 -28.38 13.16 10.89
N VAL A 325 -27.66 12.19 10.31
CA VAL A 325 -28.11 10.79 10.19
C VAL A 325 -28.26 10.18 11.59
N GLU A 326 -27.27 10.29 12.48
CA GLU A 326 -27.32 9.81 13.88
C GLU A 326 -28.50 10.37 14.71
N HIS A 327 -28.66 11.70 14.71
CA HIS A 327 -29.70 12.39 15.49
C HIS A 327 -31.12 12.11 14.95
N LYS A 328 -31.27 11.83 13.66
CA LYS A 328 -32.58 11.56 13.05
C LYS A 328 -32.97 10.07 13.12
N LEU A 329 -32.00 9.16 13.23
CA LEU A 329 -32.23 7.71 13.38
C LEU A 329 -32.50 7.26 14.82
N THR A 330 -32.07 8.04 15.82
CA THR A 330 -32.35 7.80 17.24
C THR A 330 -33.76 8.25 17.68
N LEU A 331 -34.53 8.88 16.80
CA LEU A 331 -35.93 9.24 17.05
C LEU A 331 -36.86 8.08 16.66
N PRO A 332 -37.61 7.49 17.63
CA PRO A 332 -38.55 6.43 17.31
C PRO A 332 -39.74 7.02 16.52
N HIS A 333 -39.93 6.53 15.29
CA HIS A 333 -41.17 6.62 14.50
C HIS A 333 -41.46 7.87 13.66
N PHE A 334 -40.50 8.43 12.91
CA PHE A 334 -40.88 9.34 11.82
C PHE A 334 -40.28 8.95 10.48
N GLY A 335 -41.17 8.64 9.52
CA GLY A 335 -40.87 8.58 8.09
C GLY A 335 -40.55 9.99 7.58
N ILE A 336 -39.34 10.47 7.87
CA ILE A 336 -38.85 11.75 7.39
C ILE A 336 -38.16 11.51 6.02
N PRO A 337 -38.65 12.13 4.92
CA PRO A 337 -38.17 11.87 3.56
C PRO A 337 -36.66 12.06 3.34
N GLY A 338 -35.96 12.82 4.19
CA GLY A 338 -34.53 13.12 4.03
C GLY A 338 -33.56 12.04 4.55
N ILE A 339 -33.99 11.11 5.41
CA ILE A 339 -33.09 10.04 5.92
C ILE A 339 -32.89 8.95 4.86
N SER A 340 -33.96 8.63 4.11
CA SER A 340 -33.89 7.67 3.00
C SER A 340 -32.83 8.11 1.99
N ILE A 341 -32.81 9.40 1.67
CA ILE A 341 -31.90 9.97 0.66
C ILE A 341 -30.43 9.81 1.10
N ILE A 342 -30.07 10.17 2.34
CA ILE A 342 -28.68 10.06 2.81
C ILE A 342 -28.25 8.59 2.92
N LEU A 343 -29.15 7.70 3.38
CA LEU A 343 -28.85 6.27 3.46
C LEU A 343 -28.67 5.66 2.07
N GLU A 344 -29.49 6.05 1.10
CA GLU A 344 -29.37 5.65 -0.31
C GLU A 344 -28.06 6.13 -0.92
N GLU A 345 -27.63 7.37 -0.65
CA GLU A 345 -26.34 7.91 -1.09
C GLU A 345 -25.16 7.11 -0.49
N ILE A 346 -25.21 6.79 0.81
CA ILE A 346 -24.18 5.99 1.48
C ILE A 346 -24.14 4.57 0.92
N LEU A 347 -25.30 3.93 0.75
CA LEU A 347 -25.37 2.57 0.19
C LEU A 347 -24.86 2.55 -1.26
N HIS A 348 -25.24 3.54 -2.06
CA HIS A 348 -24.75 3.68 -3.43
C HIS A 348 -23.23 3.93 -3.47
N ALA A 349 -22.71 4.76 -2.56
CA ALA A 349 -21.26 4.94 -2.41
C ALA A 349 -20.57 3.61 -2.05
N ILE A 350 -21.08 2.86 -1.07
CA ILE A 350 -20.53 1.56 -0.69
C ILE A 350 -20.52 0.58 -1.88
N GLU A 351 -21.62 0.48 -2.61
CA GLU A 351 -21.71 -0.39 -3.80
C GLU A 351 -20.71 0.02 -4.88
N THR A 352 -20.59 1.32 -5.16
CA THR A 352 -19.62 1.86 -6.11
C THR A 352 -18.19 1.56 -5.68
N ILE A 353 -17.85 1.84 -4.41
CA ILE A 353 -16.54 1.63 -3.84
C ILE A 353 -16.14 0.16 -3.97
N LEU A 354 -17.01 -0.75 -3.55
CA LEU A 354 -16.69 -2.18 -3.55
C LEU A 354 -16.59 -2.76 -4.95
N SER A 355 -17.33 -2.24 -5.93
CA SER A 355 -17.21 -2.72 -7.30
C SER A 355 -15.84 -2.45 -7.94
N ASP A 356 -15.08 -1.49 -7.41
CA ASP A 356 -13.87 -0.98 -8.05
C ASP A 356 -12.74 -0.65 -7.05
N LEU A 357 -12.75 -1.21 -5.84
CA LEU A 357 -11.74 -0.91 -4.80
C LEU A 357 -10.32 -1.41 -5.14
N VAL A 358 -10.21 -2.43 -6.00
CA VAL A 358 -8.94 -3.07 -6.34
C VAL A 358 -8.04 -2.07 -7.08
N PRO A 359 -6.77 -1.86 -6.66
CA PRO A 359 -5.83 -0.98 -7.33
C PRO A 359 -5.73 -1.24 -8.84
N LYS A 360 -5.82 -0.17 -9.65
CA LYS A 360 -5.66 -0.27 -11.12
C LYS A 360 -4.72 0.80 -11.64
N TYR A 361 -3.80 0.40 -12.51
CA TYR A 361 -2.83 1.31 -13.13
C TYR A 361 -2.65 0.98 -14.60
N GLN A 362 -2.28 1.99 -15.39
CA GLN A 362 -1.88 1.77 -16.78
C GLN A 362 -0.53 1.05 -16.80
N TYR A 363 -0.53 -0.18 -17.30
CA TYR A 363 0.66 -0.99 -17.44
C TYR A 363 0.97 -1.20 -18.92
N TRP A 364 2.25 -1.18 -19.27
CA TRP A 364 2.71 -1.58 -20.59
C TRP A 364 4.04 -2.33 -20.48
N PRO A 365 4.24 -3.41 -21.25
CA PRO A 365 5.48 -4.19 -21.20
C PRO A 365 6.62 -3.45 -21.90
N VAL A 366 7.79 -3.41 -21.27
CA VAL A 366 9.00 -2.82 -21.85
C VAL A 366 9.47 -3.61 -23.08
N SER A 367 9.20 -4.92 -23.12
CA SER A 367 9.50 -5.78 -24.27
C SER A 367 8.63 -5.53 -25.50
N ASP A 368 7.46 -4.90 -25.36
CA ASP A 368 6.52 -4.61 -26.45
C ASP A 368 5.75 -3.29 -26.20
N VAL A 369 6.47 -2.16 -26.31
CA VAL A 369 5.92 -0.84 -25.97
C VAL A 369 4.79 -0.43 -26.95
N PRO A 370 3.55 -0.23 -26.46
CA PRO A 370 2.39 0.06 -27.31
C PRO A 370 2.25 1.55 -27.64
N ALA A 371 3.25 2.15 -28.28
CA ALA A 371 3.20 3.56 -28.64
C ALA A 371 1.94 3.90 -29.47
N GLU A 372 1.31 5.03 -29.14
CA GLU A 372 0.11 5.58 -29.82
C GLU A 372 -1.15 4.71 -29.70
N LYS A 373 -1.17 3.74 -28.77
CA LYS A 373 -2.33 2.89 -28.50
C LYS A 373 -2.94 3.22 -27.14
N THR A 374 -4.25 3.03 -27.03
CA THR A 374 -4.93 3.03 -25.73
C THR A 374 -4.38 1.90 -24.87
N VAL A 375 -4.03 2.24 -23.63
CA VAL A 375 -3.61 1.28 -22.61
C VAL A 375 -4.69 1.25 -21.54
N ASN A 376 -5.42 0.14 -21.48
CA ASN A 376 -6.41 -0.09 -20.43
C ASN A 376 -5.69 -0.37 -19.11
N PRO A 377 -6.23 0.13 -17.97
CA PRO A 377 -5.68 -0.20 -16.66
C PRO A 377 -5.70 -1.71 -16.40
N THR A 378 -4.64 -2.22 -15.80
CA THR A 378 -4.54 -3.59 -15.28
C THR A 378 -4.71 -3.55 -13.76
N LEU A 379 -5.20 -4.64 -13.19
CA LEU A 379 -5.39 -4.81 -11.75
C LEU A 379 -4.07 -5.16 -11.05
N PHE A 380 -3.90 -4.65 -9.84
CA PHE A 380 -2.73 -4.90 -9.01
C PHE A 380 -3.16 -5.39 -7.62
N ALA A 381 -2.27 -6.17 -7.00
CA ALA A 381 -2.49 -6.82 -5.71
C ALA A 381 -1.24 -6.73 -4.83
N ASP A 382 -1.40 -7.19 -3.58
CA ASP A 382 -0.31 -7.40 -2.63
C ASP A 382 0.71 -8.41 -3.17
N GLY A 383 2.00 -8.06 -3.10
CA GLY A 383 3.09 -8.96 -3.51
C GLY A 383 3.20 -10.23 -2.66
N GLY A 384 2.67 -10.20 -1.43
CA GLY A 384 2.72 -11.31 -0.48
C GLY A 384 1.82 -12.47 -0.87
N LEU A 385 0.88 -12.25 -1.79
CA LEU A 385 0.10 -13.30 -2.43
C LEU A 385 0.93 -14.16 -3.40
N LEU A 386 2.06 -13.63 -3.89
CA LEU A 386 3.05 -14.40 -4.63
C LEU A 386 4.13 -14.96 -3.71
N GLU A 387 4.73 -14.08 -2.92
CA GLU A 387 5.96 -14.36 -2.20
C GLU A 387 6.08 -13.42 -0.99
N ASN A 388 5.74 -13.92 0.20
CA ASN A 388 5.61 -13.09 1.41
C ASN A 388 6.92 -12.90 2.20
N SER A 389 8.02 -13.55 1.80
CA SER A 389 9.35 -13.37 2.42
C SER A 389 10.11 -12.17 1.84
N GLY A 390 9.75 -11.72 0.63
CA GLY A 390 10.43 -10.64 -0.08
C GLY A 390 11.83 -11.00 -0.58
N ILE A 391 12.24 -12.27 -0.47
CA ILE A 391 13.54 -12.79 -0.88
C ILE A 391 13.68 -12.77 -2.40
N ALA A 392 12.64 -13.18 -3.13
CA ALA A 392 12.72 -13.38 -4.59
C ALA A 392 13.17 -12.09 -5.30
N SER A 393 12.60 -10.95 -4.90
CA SER A 393 12.93 -9.66 -5.50
C SER A 393 14.34 -9.18 -5.18
N VAL A 394 14.91 -9.60 -4.05
CA VAL A 394 16.29 -9.25 -3.68
C VAL A 394 17.29 -10.15 -4.40
N LEU A 395 16.95 -11.42 -4.64
CA LEU A 395 17.79 -12.34 -5.42
C LEU A 395 17.92 -11.95 -6.90
N ALA A 396 17.07 -11.04 -7.41
CA ALA A 396 17.22 -10.47 -8.73
C ALA A 396 18.47 -9.56 -8.87
N TYR A 397 19.09 -9.16 -7.76
CA TYR A 397 20.28 -8.31 -7.73
C TYR A 397 21.55 -9.17 -7.64
N SER A 398 22.43 -9.04 -8.63
CA SER A 398 23.67 -9.83 -8.71
C SER A 398 24.74 -9.47 -7.67
N ASP A 399 24.52 -8.41 -6.92
CA ASP A 399 25.44 -7.83 -5.94
C ASP A 399 24.84 -7.84 -4.52
N VAL A 400 23.89 -8.76 -4.28
CA VAL A 400 23.40 -9.11 -2.94
C VAL A 400 23.83 -10.53 -2.59
N ASP A 401 24.84 -10.64 -1.72
CA ASP A 401 25.38 -11.94 -1.30
C ASP A 401 24.69 -12.52 -0.06
N ASN A 402 24.04 -11.66 0.74
CA ASN A 402 23.44 -12.04 2.02
C ASN A 402 22.05 -11.42 2.17
N VAL A 403 21.09 -12.24 2.60
CA VAL A 403 19.71 -11.82 2.85
C VAL A 403 19.33 -12.17 4.29
N ILE A 404 18.83 -11.19 5.03
CA ILE A 404 18.16 -11.41 6.32
C ILE A 404 16.66 -11.24 6.07
N ALA A 405 15.93 -12.35 6.09
CA ALA A 405 14.48 -12.35 5.89
C ALA A 405 13.76 -12.54 7.24
N PHE A 406 12.74 -11.71 7.48
CA PHE A 406 11.87 -11.85 8.63
C PHE A 406 10.51 -12.35 8.17
N ILE A 407 10.22 -13.62 8.43
CA ILE A 407 9.02 -14.28 7.91
C ILE A 407 8.05 -14.49 9.06
N ASN A 408 6.84 -13.94 8.91
CA ASN A 408 5.73 -14.22 9.81
C ASN A 408 4.99 -15.45 9.29
N SER A 409 5.53 -16.64 9.60
CA SER A 409 4.99 -17.90 9.10
C SER A 409 3.91 -18.47 10.01
N ILE A 410 2.86 -19.02 9.41
CA ILE A 410 1.96 -19.97 10.10
C ILE A 410 2.56 -21.37 10.19
N THR A 411 3.62 -21.65 9.41
CA THR A 411 4.36 -22.91 9.45
C THR A 411 5.13 -22.99 10.76
N ARG A 412 4.84 -24.02 11.55
CA ARG A 412 5.55 -24.25 12.80
C ARG A 412 7.00 -24.62 12.50
N LEU A 413 7.92 -23.91 13.16
CA LEU A 413 9.34 -24.25 13.15
C LEU A 413 9.52 -25.72 13.55
N SER A 414 10.12 -26.52 12.68
CA SER A 414 10.33 -27.95 12.92
C SER A 414 11.64 -28.43 12.31
N GLN A 415 12.15 -29.54 12.82
CA GLN A 415 13.32 -30.21 12.26
C GLN A 415 12.84 -31.47 11.53
N GLN A 416 13.20 -31.59 10.26
CA GLN A 416 12.85 -32.73 9.41
C GLN A 416 14.11 -33.38 8.85
N THR A 417 14.00 -34.62 8.36
CA THR A 417 15.08 -35.27 7.60
C THR A 417 14.68 -35.35 6.14
N VAL A 418 15.33 -34.54 5.29
CA VAL A 418 15.12 -34.53 3.84
C VAL A 418 16.34 -35.13 3.17
N GLN A 419 16.15 -36.23 2.43
CA GLN A 419 17.24 -36.96 1.76
C GLN A 419 18.40 -37.34 2.71
N GLY A 420 18.07 -37.76 3.93
CA GLY A 420 19.06 -38.14 4.95
C GLY A 420 19.78 -36.97 5.63
N LYS A 421 19.45 -35.72 5.29
CA LYS A 421 19.97 -34.52 5.95
C LYS A 421 18.94 -33.92 6.88
N SER A 422 19.38 -33.56 8.08
CA SER A 422 18.57 -32.77 9.00
C SER A 422 18.41 -31.34 8.45
N VAL A 423 17.17 -30.92 8.23
CA VAL A 423 16.80 -29.57 7.78
C VAL A 423 15.86 -28.92 8.79
N VAL A 424 15.97 -27.61 8.94
CA VAL A 424 15.02 -26.81 9.73
C VAL A 424 14.00 -26.22 8.77
N VAL A 425 12.74 -26.57 8.97
CA VAL A 425 11.59 -26.03 8.23
C VAL A 425 11.16 -24.75 8.93
N VAL A 426 11.36 -23.62 8.26
CA VAL A 426 11.00 -22.28 8.77
C VAL A 426 9.72 -21.77 8.11
N ASP A 427 9.58 -21.99 6.81
CA ASP A 427 8.42 -21.58 6.01
C ASP A 427 8.36 -22.42 4.72
N ASP A 428 7.16 -22.73 4.26
CA ASP A 428 6.89 -23.59 3.10
C ASP A 428 6.98 -22.85 1.75
N SER A 429 6.99 -21.51 1.77
CA SER A 429 7.23 -20.67 0.58
C SER A 429 8.71 -20.59 0.19
N ILE A 430 9.65 -20.88 1.09
CA ILE A 430 11.09 -20.78 0.82
C ILE A 430 11.58 -21.83 -0.19
N PRO A 431 11.28 -23.15 -0.06
CA PRO A 431 11.82 -24.16 -0.97
C PRO A 431 11.52 -23.90 -2.46
N PRO A 432 10.30 -23.49 -2.86
CA PRO A 432 10.00 -23.11 -4.24
C PRO A 432 10.93 -22.04 -4.84
N LEU A 433 11.43 -21.11 -4.02
CA LEU A 433 12.38 -20.07 -4.48
C LEU A 433 13.68 -20.66 -5.02
N PHE A 434 14.03 -21.88 -4.61
CA PHE A 434 15.23 -22.58 -5.01
C PHE A 434 14.93 -23.83 -5.84
N GLY A 435 13.72 -23.93 -6.40
CA GLY A 435 13.31 -25.05 -7.26
C GLY A 435 13.00 -26.35 -6.53
N PHE A 436 12.81 -26.30 -5.21
CA PHE A 436 12.37 -27.45 -4.42
C PHE A 436 10.84 -27.45 -4.25
N GLN A 437 10.26 -28.62 -4.02
CA GLN A 437 8.85 -28.73 -3.65
C GLN A 437 8.63 -28.20 -2.21
N PRO A 438 7.46 -27.62 -1.90
CA PRO A 438 7.07 -27.33 -0.53
C PRO A 438 7.10 -28.59 0.35
N PHE A 439 7.23 -28.40 1.66
CA PHE A 439 7.25 -29.51 2.60
C PHE A 439 5.88 -30.21 2.64
N ASP A 440 5.87 -31.55 2.53
CA ASP A 440 4.66 -32.34 2.65
C ASP A 440 4.27 -32.44 4.14
N HIS A 441 3.22 -31.74 4.56
CA HIS A 441 2.76 -31.78 5.95
C HIS A 441 2.20 -33.15 6.39
N ASN A 442 1.99 -34.08 5.45
CA ASN A 442 1.40 -35.39 5.72
C ASN A 442 2.43 -36.54 5.75
N LYS A 443 3.73 -36.24 5.67
CA LYS A 443 4.83 -37.21 5.80
C LYS A 443 5.86 -36.72 6.82
#